data_AF-A0A535X7L7-F1
#
_entry.id   AF-A0A535X7L7-F1
#
_cell.length_a   1.000
_cell.length_b   1.000
_cell.length_c   1.000
_cell.angle_alpha   90.00
_cell.angle_beta   90.00
_cell.angle_gamma   90.00
#
_symmetry.space_group_name_H-M   'P 1'
#
loop_
_entity.id
_entity.type
_entity.pdbx_description
1 polymer ?
#
loop_
_entity_poly.entity_id
_entity_poly.type
_entity_poly.pdbx_seq_one_letter_code
_entity_poly.pdbx_strand_id
1 'polypeptide(L)'
;MTDRPGVFAGGDAQMGARTVIECVAQGKLAAKAIDRYLAGDDMARVAEEIAEEEAVPELIDIVPYKPEEPQVRMPMLPYKERELSFQLIENGYDKNAAEKEAARCLQCVCPDVGRCHLQRLSLEHGLTDNRFHRAEPVDYHDYEYDFSHDFILRDLNKC
;
A
#
# COMPACT_ATOMS: atom_id res chain seq x y z
N MET A 1 -21.54 -15.72 4.77
CA MET A 1 -22.81 -16.33 5.25
C MET A 1 -23.04 -15.93 6.69
N THR A 2 -24.29 -15.86 7.14
CA THR A 2 -24.58 -15.66 8.56
C THR A 2 -24.69 -17.00 9.28
N ASP A 3 -24.87 -16.96 10.60
CA ASP A 3 -25.18 -18.11 11.46
C ASP A 3 -26.63 -18.63 11.28
N ARG A 4 -27.47 -17.93 10.52
CA ARG A 4 -28.86 -18.31 10.25
C ARG A 4 -29.01 -18.96 8.86
N PRO A 5 -29.55 -20.19 8.78
CA PRO A 5 -29.81 -20.86 7.51
C PRO A 5 -30.67 -20.01 6.57
N GLY A 6 -30.25 -19.89 5.30
CA GLY A 6 -30.96 -19.11 4.28
C GLY A 6 -30.83 -17.59 4.40
N VAL A 7 -30.03 -17.08 5.35
CA VAL A 7 -29.78 -15.64 5.52
C VAL A 7 -28.35 -15.29 5.12
N PHE A 8 -28.22 -14.39 4.15
CA PHE A 8 -26.95 -13.93 3.59
C PHE A 8 -26.78 -12.44 3.88
N ALA A 9 -25.53 -12.02 4.13
CA ALA A 9 -25.17 -10.64 4.41
C ALA A 9 -23.89 -10.29 3.63
N GLY A 10 -23.78 -9.00 3.28
CA GLY A 10 -22.63 -8.44 2.58
C GLY A 10 -22.59 -6.91 2.71
N GLY A 11 -21.52 -6.31 2.21
CA GLY A 11 -21.18 -4.91 2.43
C GLY A 11 -20.95 -4.58 3.90
N ASP A 12 -21.28 -3.34 4.27
CA ASP A 12 -21.05 -2.82 5.62
C ASP A 12 -21.77 -3.62 6.72
N ALA A 13 -22.90 -4.24 6.39
CA ALA A 13 -23.65 -5.08 7.32
C ALA A 13 -22.87 -6.33 7.79
N GLN A 14 -21.86 -6.75 7.03
CA GLN A 14 -21.03 -7.91 7.33
C GLN A 14 -19.59 -7.52 7.71
N MET A 15 -18.99 -6.53 7.03
CA MET A 15 -17.57 -6.18 7.17
C MET A 15 -17.29 -4.90 7.97
N GLY A 16 -18.36 -4.20 8.41
CA GLY A 16 -18.25 -2.82 8.89
C GLY A 16 -17.95 -1.85 7.74
N ALA A 17 -17.69 -0.58 8.05
CA ALA A 17 -17.43 0.44 7.02
C ALA A 17 -16.22 0.05 6.14
N ARG A 18 -16.48 -0.20 4.84
CA ARG A 18 -15.48 -0.61 3.86
C ARG A 18 -15.53 0.23 2.60
N THR A 19 -14.56 0.05 1.72
CA THR A 19 -14.56 0.70 0.41
C THR A 19 -15.70 0.16 -0.46
N VAL A 20 -16.20 0.99 -1.39
CA VAL A 20 -17.23 0.57 -2.35
C VAL A 20 -16.79 -0.67 -3.14
N ILE A 21 -15.49 -0.77 -3.46
CA ILE A 21 -14.93 -1.89 -4.20
C ILE A 21 -15.02 -3.19 -3.40
N GLU A 22 -14.64 -3.17 -2.12
CA GLU A 22 -14.79 -4.33 -1.22
C GLU A 22 -16.27 -4.74 -1.07
N CYS A 23 -17.17 -3.78 -0.92
CA CYS A 23 -18.61 -4.05 -0.84
C CYS A 23 -19.17 -4.70 -2.12
N VAL A 24 -18.72 -4.25 -3.30
CA VAL A 24 -19.10 -4.85 -4.59
C VAL A 24 -18.53 -6.27 -4.72
N ALA A 25 -17.27 -6.48 -4.33
CA ALA A 25 -16.66 -7.82 -4.33
C ALA A 25 -17.46 -8.79 -3.45
N GLN A 26 -17.77 -8.38 -2.23
CA GLN A 26 -18.57 -9.20 -1.32
C GLN A 26 -19.99 -9.44 -1.82
N GLY A 27 -20.60 -8.46 -2.52
CA GLY A 27 -21.89 -8.64 -3.17
C GLY A 27 -21.89 -9.77 -4.20
N LYS A 28 -20.81 -9.93 -4.97
CA LYS A 28 -20.65 -11.05 -5.92
C LYS A 28 -20.54 -12.40 -5.20
N LEU A 29 -19.76 -12.45 -4.12
CA LEU A 29 -19.59 -13.66 -3.31
C LEU A 29 -20.91 -14.07 -2.64
N ALA A 30 -21.67 -13.09 -2.12
CA ALA A 30 -22.99 -13.34 -1.55
C ALA A 30 -23.97 -13.88 -2.61
N ALA A 31 -23.98 -13.33 -3.83
CA ALA A 31 -24.80 -13.84 -4.92
C ALA A 31 -24.43 -15.28 -5.30
N LYS A 32 -23.13 -15.60 -5.38
CA LYS A 32 -22.62 -16.96 -5.59
C LYS A 32 -23.07 -17.91 -4.48
N ALA A 33 -22.98 -17.51 -3.21
CA ALA A 33 -23.42 -18.32 -2.09
C ALA A 33 -24.94 -18.58 -2.11
N ILE A 34 -25.74 -17.57 -2.48
CA ILE A 34 -27.21 -17.71 -2.62
C ILE A 34 -27.55 -18.71 -3.72
N ASP A 35 -26.90 -18.61 -4.89
CA ASP A 35 -27.12 -19.52 -6.02
C ASP A 35 -26.84 -20.98 -5.64
N ARG A 36 -25.68 -21.24 -5.01
CA ARG A 36 -25.29 -22.59 -4.56
C ARG A 36 -26.22 -23.15 -3.48
N TYR A 37 -26.69 -22.29 -2.56
CA TYR A 37 -27.67 -22.67 -1.56
C TYR A 37 -29.01 -23.10 -2.18
N LEU A 38 -29.49 -22.36 -3.18
CA LEU A 38 -30.72 -22.70 -3.90
C LEU A 38 -30.56 -23.96 -4.76
N ALA A 39 -29.36 -24.24 -5.25
CA ALA A 39 -29.03 -25.48 -5.98
C ALA A 39 -28.97 -26.72 -5.06
N GLY A 40 -28.98 -26.54 -3.73
CA GLY A 40 -28.89 -27.63 -2.77
C GLY A 40 -27.46 -28.15 -2.56
N ASP A 41 -26.45 -27.33 -2.86
CA ASP A 41 -25.05 -27.69 -2.64
C ASP A 41 -24.69 -27.75 -1.14
N ASP A 42 -23.60 -28.47 -0.84
CA ASP A 42 -23.00 -28.45 0.50
C ASP A 42 -22.37 -27.10 0.81
N MET A 43 -23.05 -26.33 1.66
CA MET A 43 -22.62 -24.98 2.01
C MET A 43 -21.33 -24.92 2.85
N ALA A 44 -20.94 -26.01 3.52
CA ALA A 44 -19.64 -26.05 4.20
C ALA A 44 -18.50 -25.99 3.18
N ARG A 45 -18.61 -26.78 2.10
CA ARG A 45 -17.66 -26.75 0.99
C ARG A 45 -17.68 -25.42 0.24
N VAL A 46 -18.87 -24.86 0.00
CA VAL A 46 -19.00 -23.54 -0.65
C VAL A 46 -18.35 -22.43 0.19
N ALA A 47 -18.43 -22.51 1.52
CA ALA A 47 -17.75 -21.57 2.41
C ALA A 47 -16.22 -21.62 2.25
N GLU A 48 -15.66 -22.83 2.17
CA GLU A 48 -14.23 -23.06 1.96
C GLU A 48 -13.76 -22.52 0.60
N GLU A 49 -14.49 -22.83 -0.48
CA GLU A 49 -14.22 -22.30 -1.83
C GLU A 49 -14.21 -20.76 -1.86
N ILE A 50 -15.17 -20.11 -1.18
CA ILE A 50 -15.24 -18.65 -1.11
C ILE A 50 -14.08 -18.07 -0.27
N ALA A 51 -13.72 -18.73 0.83
CA ALA A 51 -12.61 -18.29 1.67
C ALA A 51 -11.26 -18.37 0.94
N GLU A 52 -11.05 -19.39 0.11
CA GLU A 52 -9.88 -19.50 -0.78
C GLU A 52 -9.86 -18.40 -1.85
N GLU A 53 -11.01 -18.04 -2.42
CA GLU A 53 -11.12 -16.95 -3.42
C GLU A 53 -10.84 -15.57 -2.80
N GLU A 54 -11.22 -15.36 -1.54
CA GLU A 54 -10.90 -14.15 -0.77
C GLU A 54 -9.46 -14.13 -0.23
N ALA A 55 -8.73 -15.26 -0.30
CA ALA A 55 -7.37 -15.32 0.19
C ALA A 55 -6.46 -14.40 -0.64
N VAL A 56 -5.90 -13.38 0.02
CA VAL A 56 -4.89 -12.53 -0.59
C VAL A 56 -3.63 -13.38 -0.77
N PRO A 57 -3.11 -13.55 -2.00
CA PRO A 57 -1.90 -14.32 -2.22
C PRO A 57 -0.74 -13.68 -1.46
N GLU A 58 0.09 -14.50 -0.82
CA GLU A 58 1.38 -14.05 -0.32
C GLU A 58 2.28 -13.76 -1.51
N LEU A 59 2.34 -12.49 -1.88
CA LEU A 59 3.31 -12.01 -2.86
C LEU A 59 4.69 -12.03 -2.20
N ILE A 60 5.56 -12.91 -2.68
CA ILE A 60 6.98 -12.86 -2.35
C ILE A 60 7.55 -11.64 -3.07
N ASP A 61 7.96 -10.65 -2.29
CA ASP A 61 8.46 -9.38 -2.82
C ASP A 61 9.92 -9.55 -3.28
N ILE A 62 10.11 -10.12 -4.47
CA ILE A 62 11.42 -10.19 -5.13
C ILE A 62 11.58 -8.89 -5.93
N VAL A 63 11.96 -7.82 -5.23
CA VAL A 63 12.17 -6.54 -5.90
C VAL A 63 13.63 -6.40 -6.29
N PRO A 64 13.97 -6.29 -7.59
CA PRO A 64 15.32 -5.99 -8.00
C PRO A 64 15.72 -4.61 -7.48
N TYR A 65 16.91 -4.51 -6.87
CA TYR A 65 17.48 -3.24 -6.45
C TYR A 65 17.51 -2.26 -7.65
N LYS A 66 16.93 -1.07 -7.45
CA LYS A 66 17.05 0.07 -8.36
C LYS A 66 17.69 1.24 -7.60
N PRO A 67 18.64 1.95 -8.20
CA PRO A 67 19.20 3.15 -7.60
C PRO A 67 18.11 4.23 -7.42
N GLU A 68 18.25 5.02 -6.37
CA GLU A 68 17.36 6.15 -6.12
C GLU A 68 17.57 7.24 -7.17
N GLU A 69 16.49 7.68 -7.81
CA GLU A 69 16.51 8.80 -8.74
C GLU A 69 15.60 9.92 -8.22
N PRO A 70 15.97 11.20 -8.39
CA PRO A 70 15.14 12.31 -7.98
C PRO A 70 13.83 12.33 -8.79
N GLN A 71 12.72 12.64 -8.11
CA GLN A 71 11.43 12.85 -8.75
C GLN A 71 11.53 13.91 -9.85
N VAL A 72 10.94 13.63 -11.01
CA VAL A 72 10.79 14.63 -12.07
C VAL A 72 9.70 15.63 -11.64
N ARG A 73 10.07 16.89 -11.41
CA ARG A 73 9.10 17.91 -10.97
C ARG A 73 8.05 18.14 -12.04
N MET A 74 6.78 18.11 -11.64
CA MET A 74 5.65 18.48 -12.50
C MET A 74 5.85 19.91 -13.01
N PRO A 75 5.80 20.15 -14.33
CA PRO A 75 5.74 21.50 -14.86
C PRO A 75 4.46 22.19 -14.40
N MET A 76 4.63 23.29 -13.66
CA MET A 76 3.51 24.04 -13.10
C MET A 76 3.40 25.42 -13.74
N LEU A 77 2.19 25.93 -13.86
CA LEU A 77 1.96 27.33 -14.21
C LEU A 77 2.63 28.25 -13.16
N PRO A 78 3.21 29.41 -13.52
CA PRO A 78 3.79 30.33 -12.53
C PRO A 78 2.76 30.83 -11.51
N TYR A 79 3.17 31.00 -10.25
CA TYR A 79 2.27 31.37 -9.14
C TYR A 79 1.37 32.58 -9.46
N LYS A 80 1.96 33.67 -9.99
CA LYS A 80 1.24 34.90 -10.33
C LYS A 80 0.14 34.69 -11.38
N GLU A 81 0.30 33.70 -12.24
CA GLU A 81 -0.66 33.37 -13.30
C GLU A 81 -1.76 32.43 -12.78
N ARG A 82 -1.47 31.61 -11.76
CA ARG A 82 -2.47 30.77 -11.08
C ARG A 82 -3.53 31.59 -10.36
N GLU A 83 -3.14 32.73 -9.76
CA GLU A 83 -4.08 33.60 -9.03
C GLU A 83 -5.12 34.26 -9.94
N LEU A 84 -4.77 34.46 -11.21
CA LEU A 84 -5.52 35.30 -12.14
C LEU A 84 -6.21 34.51 -13.26
N SER A 85 -6.10 33.17 -13.25
CA SER A 85 -6.63 32.34 -14.33
C SER A 85 -7.20 31.01 -13.84
N PHE A 86 -8.16 30.48 -14.61
CA PHE A 86 -8.66 29.10 -14.47
C PHE A 86 -7.94 28.14 -15.41
N GLN A 87 -6.71 28.48 -15.83
CA GLN A 87 -5.92 27.61 -16.68
C GLN A 87 -5.43 26.39 -15.91
N LEU A 88 -5.08 25.35 -16.67
CA LEU A 88 -4.50 24.14 -16.13
C LEU A 88 -3.22 24.50 -15.34
N ILE A 89 -3.19 24.13 -14.06
CA ILE A 89 -2.06 24.46 -13.17
C ILE A 89 -0.92 23.45 -13.36
N GLU A 90 -1.26 22.17 -13.50
CA GLU A 90 -0.34 21.06 -13.75
C GLU A 90 -0.28 20.81 -15.25
N ASN A 91 0.78 21.24 -15.91
CA ASN A 91 0.87 21.20 -17.38
C ASN A 91 1.18 19.79 -17.93
N GLY A 92 1.33 18.80 -17.05
CA GLY A 92 1.75 17.45 -17.40
C GLY A 92 3.22 17.37 -17.77
N TYR A 93 3.71 16.14 -17.91
CA TYR A 93 5.06 15.87 -18.37
C TYR A 93 5.14 15.88 -19.90
N ASP A 94 6.30 16.28 -20.43
CA ASP A 94 6.65 15.87 -21.78
C ASP A 94 6.95 14.37 -21.83
N LYS A 95 7.09 13.82 -23.04
CA LYS A 95 7.32 12.39 -23.22
C LYS A 95 8.53 11.86 -22.44
N ASN A 96 9.65 12.59 -22.45
CA ASN A 96 10.89 12.14 -21.81
C ASN A 96 10.75 12.17 -20.28
N ALA A 97 10.21 13.27 -19.75
CA ALA A 97 9.90 13.42 -18.32
C ALA A 97 8.92 12.34 -17.83
N ALA A 98 7.90 12.02 -18.63
CA ALA A 98 6.93 10.98 -18.32
C ALA A 98 7.56 9.59 -18.30
N GLU A 99 8.36 9.25 -19.31
CA GLU A 99 9.08 7.98 -19.39
C GLU A 99 10.06 7.81 -18.21
N LYS A 100 10.76 8.90 -17.84
CA LYS A 100 11.67 8.91 -16.70
C LYS A 100 10.96 8.73 -15.37
N GLU A 101 9.88 9.48 -15.11
CA GLU A 101 9.12 9.35 -13.87
C GLU A 101 8.42 7.98 -13.77
N ALA A 102 7.93 7.42 -14.88
CA ALA A 102 7.35 6.08 -14.92
C ALA A 102 8.38 4.96 -14.68
N ALA A 103 9.64 5.20 -15.08
CA ALA A 103 10.73 4.25 -14.83
C ALA A 103 11.28 4.33 -13.40
N ARG A 104 11.00 5.42 -12.67
CA ARG A 104 11.46 5.66 -11.30
C ARG A 104 10.77 4.68 -10.33
N CYS A 105 11.56 4.03 -9.49
CA CYS A 105 11.02 3.19 -8.43
C CYS A 105 10.38 4.07 -7.34
N LEU A 106 9.16 3.75 -6.90
CA LEU A 106 8.49 4.41 -5.77
C LEU A 106 8.79 3.73 -4.42
N GLN A 107 9.62 2.70 -4.42
CA GLN A 107 9.87 1.83 -3.27
C GLN A 107 11.10 2.33 -2.48
N CYS A 108 10.99 3.50 -1.86
CA CYS A 108 12.16 4.22 -1.31
C CYS A 108 11.97 4.72 0.13
N VAL A 109 11.83 3.85 1.14
CA VAL A 109 12.22 4.27 2.51
C VAL A 109 12.79 3.09 3.31
N CYS A 110 12.03 2.01 3.48
CA CYS A 110 12.47 0.82 4.19
C CYS A 110 11.57 -0.37 3.78
N PRO A 111 12.12 -1.58 3.57
CA PRO A 111 11.32 -2.77 3.26
C PRO A 111 10.26 -3.09 4.33
N ASP A 112 10.49 -2.62 5.57
CA ASP A 112 9.61 -2.84 6.72
C ASP A 112 8.62 -1.68 6.96
N VAL A 113 8.52 -0.71 6.03
CA VAL A 113 7.54 0.40 6.15
C VAL A 113 6.13 -0.18 6.24
N GLY A 114 5.38 0.24 7.26
CA GLY A 114 4.03 -0.25 7.53
C GLY A 114 3.98 -1.55 8.35
N ARG A 115 5.11 -2.24 8.56
CA ARG A 115 5.25 -3.40 9.47
C ARG A 115 6.27 -3.18 10.59
N CYS A 116 7.00 -2.08 10.56
CA CYS A 116 8.07 -1.75 11.48
C CYS A 116 7.60 -1.65 12.94
N HIS A 117 8.10 -2.57 13.77
CA HIS A 117 7.84 -2.57 15.21
C HIS A 117 8.33 -1.29 15.88
N LEU A 118 9.49 -0.77 15.47
CA LEU A 118 10.03 0.48 16.00
C LEU A 118 9.09 1.66 15.72
N GLN A 119 8.60 1.79 14.48
CA GLN A 119 7.66 2.84 14.10
C GLN A 119 6.35 2.74 14.92
N ARG A 120 5.78 1.54 15.05
CA ARG A 120 4.56 1.30 15.84
C ARG A 120 4.75 1.69 17.30
N LEU A 121 5.82 1.19 17.94
CA LEU A 121 6.11 1.46 19.35
C LEU A 121 6.44 2.94 19.60
N SER A 122 7.15 3.60 18.67
CA SER A 122 7.43 5.03 18.76
C SER A 122 6.16 5.87 18.77
N LEU A 123 5.14 5.50 17.98
CA LEU A 123 3.84 6.17 17.99
C LEU A 123 3.06 5.88 19.29
N GLU A 124 2.98 4.61 19.70
CA GLU A 124 2.27 4.18 20.92
C GLU A 124 2.80 4.85 22.19
N HIS A 125 4.12 5.09 22.25
CA HIS A 125 4.77 5.71 23.41
C HIS A 125 5.08 7.20 23.24
N GLY A 126 4.62 7.83 22.15
CA GLY A 126 4.80 9.27 21.93
C GLY A 126 6.24 9.72 21.72
N LEU A 127 7.11 8.86 21.17
CA LEU A 127 8.53 9.13 20.92
C LEU A 127 8.81 9.87 19.60
N THR A 128 7.75 10.38 18.96
CA THR A 128 7.81 11.13 17.69
C THR A 128 8.32 12.55 17.84
N ASP A 129 8.54 13.05 19.05
CA ASP A 129 9.22 14.33 19.29
C ASP A 129 10.48 14.08 20.11
N ASN A 130 11.64 14.18 19.48
CA ASN A 130 12.92 13.94 20.11
C ASN A 130 14.01 14.85 19.53
N ARG A 131 15.14 14.98 20.27
CA ARG A 131 16.25 15.87 19.88
C ARG A 131 16.88 15.56 18.52
N PHE A 132 16.64 14.37 17.96
CA PHE A 132 17.18 13.92 16.69
C PHE A 132 16.24 14.18 15.51
N HIS A 133 15.03 14.70 15.75
CA HIS A 133 14.02 14.95 14.70
C HIS A 133 14.43 16.03 13.68
N ARG A 134 15.62 16.63 13.84
CA ARG A 134 16.33 17.57 12.95
C ARG A 134 17.85 17.43 13.07
N ALA A 135 18.31 16.20 13.23
CA ALA A 135 19.72 15.87 13.41
C ALA A 135 20.56 16.34 12.21
N GLU A 136 21.71 16.94 12.49
CA GLU A 136 22.78 17.13 11.51
C GLU A 136 23.50 15.78 11.30
N PRO A 137 24.24 15.57 10.19
CA PRO A 137 25.00 14.34 9.95
C PRO A 137 25.97 13.93 11.07
N VAL A 138 26.28 14.84 12.00
CA VAL A 138 27.10 14.57 13.19
C VAL A 138 26.33 13.88 14.33
N ASP A 139 25.00 13.88 14.29
CA ASP A 139 24.14 13.39 15.37
C ASP A 139 23.77 11.90 15.22
N TYR A 140 24.15 11.26 14.11
CA TYR A 140 23.92 9.84 13.85
C TYR A 140 25.16 9.19 13.21
N HIS A 141 25.21 7.87 13.28
CA HIS A 141 26.20 7.10 12.56
C HIS A 141 25.78 6.96 11.09
N ASP A 142 26.74 7.17 10.19
CA ASP A 142 26.57 6.97 8.75
C ASP A 142 27.48 5.82 8.31
N TYR A 143 26.88 4.66 8.10
CA TYR A 143 27.53 3.44 7.65
C TYR A 143 27.28 3.21 6.16
N GLU A 144 28.27 2.69 5.46
CA GLU A 144 28.05 2.21 4.10
C GLU A 144 27.14 0.96 4.10
N TYR A 145 26.35 0.82 3.04
CA TYR A 145 25.54 -0.37 2.81
C TYR A 145 26.42 -1.62 2.61
N ASP A 146 26.12 -2.70 3.32
CA ASP A 146 26.79 -3.98 3.16
C ASP A 146 25.99 -4.90 2.23
N PHE A 147 26.55 -5.10 1.04
CA PHE A 147 26.07 -5.99 -0.02
C PHE A 147 26.88 -7.28 -0.14
N SER A 148 27.68 -7.62 0.88
CA SER A 148 28.56 -8.81 0.84
C SER A 148 27.82 -10.15 0.71
N HIS A 149 26.50 -10.16 0.93
CA HIS A 149 25.66 -11.33 0.83
C HIS A 149 24.61 -11.17 -0.28
N ASP A 150 24.51 -12.18 -1.16
CA ASP A 150 23.71 -12.13 -2.39
C ASP A 150 22.21 -11.85 -2.17
N PHE A 151 21.69 -12.19 -1.00
CA PHE A 151 20.26 -12.07 -0.65
C PHE A 151 19.96 -11.17 0.54
N ILE A 152 20.98 -10.66 1.23
CA ILE A 152 20.79 -9.88 2.46
C ILE A 152 21.45 -8.53 2.27
N LEU A 153 20.63 -7.50 2.10
CA LEU A 153 21.07 -6.13 2.23
C LEU A 153 21.17 -5.79 3.72
N ARG A 154 22.37 -5.49 4.19
CA ARG A 154 22.58 -4.98 5.55
C ARG A 154 22.73 -3.47 5.50
N ASP A 155 21.73 -2.80 6.05
CA ASP A 155 21.73 -1.35 6.26
C ASP A 155 21.82 -1.07 7.76
N LEU A 156 23.04 -0.88 8.25
CA LEU A 156 23.30 -0.63 9.68
C LEU A 156 22.78 0.73 10.15
N ASN A 157 22.45 1.65 9.23
CA ASN A 157 21.83 2.93 9.58
C ASN A 157 20.37 2.76 10.03
N LYS A 158 19.76 1.60 9.79
CA LYS A 158 18.40 1.23 10.21
C LYS A 158 18.37 0.26 11.40
N CYS A 159 19.54 -0.16 11.90
CA CYS A 159 19.69 -1.08 13.02
C CYS A 159 19.62 -0.37 14.37
#